data_AF-A0A923GBX5-F1
#
_entry.id   AF-A0A923GBX5-F1
#
_cell.length_a   1.000
_cell.length_b   1.000
_cell.length_c   1.000
_cell.angle_alpha   90.00
_cell.angle_beta   90.00
_cell.angle_gamma   90.00
#
_symmetry.space_group_name_H-M   'P 1'
#
loop_
_entity.id
_entity.type
_entity.pdbx_description
1 polymer ?
#
loop_
_entity_poly.entity_id
_entity_poly.type
_entity_poly.pdbx_seq_one_letter_code
_entity_poly.pdbx_strand_id
1 'polypeptide(L)'
;MGSIPSDELNAFGHLVVFSGLVTVPLLYMLPTIEAKLRGHTNIASIALVNFFLGWTLLGWVVALVWAFKRPETIPASTPPQPVGDTVARPEVKVQTKTCPFCAEDVKFEAIKCKHCGSELAAS
;
A
#
# COMPACT_ATOMS: atom_id res chain seq x y z
N MET A 1 -11.04 -6.13 62.29
CA MET A 1 -10.61 -6.46 60.92
C MET A 1 -11.67 -7.35 60.29
N GLY A 2 -12.53 -6.80 59.43
CA GLY A 2 -13.54 -7.58 58.72
C GLY A 2 -12.99 -8.04 57.37
N SER A 3 -12.74 -9.33 57.22
CA SER A 3 -12.36 -9.96 55.96
C SER A 3 -13.61 -10.09 55.07
N ILE A 4 -13.60 -9.47 53.89
CA ILE A 4 -14.62 -9.73 52.84
C ILE A 4 -14.36 -11.13 52.29
N PRO A 5 -15.34 -12.06 52.32
CA PRO A 5 -15.17 -13.39 51.73
C PRO A 5 -15.03 -13.25 50.21
N SER A 6 -13.90 -13.70 49.66
CA SER A 6 -13.58 -13.67 48.23
C SER A 6 -14.47 -14.57 47.36
N ASP A 7 -15.35 -15.37 47.98
CA ASP A 7 -16.18 -16.37 47.30
C ASP A 7 -17.52 -15.82 46.76
N GLU A 8 -18.01 -14.68 47.27
CA GLU A 8 -19.24 -14.04 46.78
C GLU A 8 -19.08 -13.34 45.41
N LEU A 9 -17.84 -13.03 45.02
CA LEU A 9 -17.55 -12.40 43.72
C LEU A 9 -17.52 -13.41 42.56
N ASN A 10 -17.43 -14.71 42.87
CA ASN A 10 -17.17 -15.75 41.87
C ASN A 10 -18.46 -16.13 41.12
N ALA A 11 -19.55 -16.46 41.80
CA ALA A 11 -20.74 -16.97 41.10
C ALA A 11 -21.49 -15.88 40.30
N PHE A 12 -21.77 -14.74 40.93
CA PHE A 12 -22.50 -13.64 40.28
C PHE A 12 -21.65 -12.94 39.22
N GLY A 13 -20.35 -12.71 39.50
CA GLY A 13 -19.43 -12.11 38.55
C GLY A 13 -19.26 -12.97 37.29
N HIS A 14 -19.07 -14.29 37.45
CA HIS A 14 -19.04 -15.20 36.30
C HIS A 14 -20.37 -15.19 35.55
N LEU A 15 -21.51 -15.21 36.23
CA LEU A 15 -22.82 -15.17 35.59
C LEU A 15 -23.00 -13.89 34.76
N VAL A 16 -22.64 -12.73 35.29
CA VAL A 16 -22.73 -11.44 34.58
C VAL A 16 -21.78 -11.39 33.37
N VAL A 17 -20.55 -11.88 33.51
CA VAL A 17 -19.57 -11.93 32.42
C VAL A 17 -20.00 -12.91 31.32
N PHE A 18 -20.43 -14.12 31.68
CA PHE A 18 -20.93 -15.10 30.72
C PHE A 18 -22.23 -14.63 30.05
N SER A 19 -23.13 -13.99 30.80
CA SER A 19 -24.34 -13.38 30.26
C SER A 19 -24.01 -12.27 29.26
N GLY A 20 -23.08 -11.36 29.58
CA GLY A 20 -22.64 -10.31 28.66
C GLY A 20 -21.92 -10.85 27.43
N LEU A 21 -21.04 -11.84 27.61
CA LEU A 21 -20.27 -12.47 26.52
C LEU A 21 -21.15 -13.20 25.51
N VAL A 22 -22.30 -13.72 25.94
CA VAL A 22 -23.26 -14.40 25.05
C VAL A 22 -24.28 -13.41 24.49
N THR A 23 -24.82 -12.53 25.34
CA THR A 23 -25.91 -11.62 24.95
C THR A 23 -25.42 -10.52 24.01
N VAL A 24 -24.23 -9.96 24.23
CA VAL A 24 -23.72 -8.86 23.39
C VAL A 24 -23.45 -9.33 21.97
N PRO A 25 -22.72 -10.42 21.67
CA PRO A 25 -22.54 -10.91 20.30
C PRO A 25 -23.84 -11.41 19.66
N LEU A 26 -24.77 -11.95 20.43
CA LEU A 26 -26.07 -12.41 19.93
C LEU A 26 -26.94 -11.23 19.48
N LEU A 27 -27.02 -10.18 20.31
CA LEU A 27 -27.67 -8.92 19.93
C LEU A 27 -26.90 -8.20 18.82
N TYR A 28 -25.59 -8.34 18.78
CA TYR A 28 -24.75 -7.80 17.73
C TYR A 28 -24.99 -8.51 16.39
N MET A 29 -25.27 -9.82 16.38
CA MET A 29 -25.64 -10.57 15.18
C MET A 29 -27.12 -10.48 14.80
N LEU A 30 -27.94 -9.81 15.62
CA LEU A 30 -29.36 -9.56 15.38
C LEU A 30 -29.66 -8.91 14.02
N PRO A 31 -28.97 -7.83 13.58
CA PRO A 31 -29.18 -7.25 12.25
C PRO A 31 -28.90 -8.24 11.10
N THR A 32 -27.92 -9.13 11.26
CA THR A 32 -27.60 -10.17 10.27
C THR A 32 -28.68 -11.26 10.22
N ILE A 33 -29.24 -11.63 11.38
CA ILE A 33 -30.32 -12.61 11.49
C ILE A 33 -31.62 -12.06 10.89
N GLU A 34 -31.98 -10.82 11.18
CA GLU A 34 -33.15 -10.15 10.60
C GLU A 34 -33.05 -10.02 9.07
N ALA A 35 -31.86 -9.72 8.54
CA ALA A 35 -31.61 -9.69 7.10
C ALA A 35 -31.78 -11.06 6.44
N LYS A 36 -31.38 -12.15 7.13
CA LYS A 36 -31.52 -13.53 6.64
C LYS A 36 -32.97 -14.00 6.62
N LEU A 37 -33.76 -13.66 7.64
CA LEU A 37 -35.18 -14.02 7.71
C LEU A 37 -36.02 -13.30 6.65
N ARG A 38 -35.60 -12.11 6.21
CA ARG A 38 -36.27 -11.34 5.16
C ARG A 38 -35.83 -11.71 3.73
N GLY A 39 -34.96 -12.72 3.56
CA GLY A 39 -34.58 -13.26 2.26
C GLY A 39 -33.78 -12.30 1.37
N HIS A 40 -33.12 -11.29 1.95
CA HIS A 40 -32.34 -10.34 1.16
C HIS A 40 -31.09 -11.02 0.60
N THR A 41 -30.87 -10.95 -0.71
CA THR A 41 -29.68 -11.53 -1.36
C THR A 41 -28.35 -10.95 -0.84
N ASN A 42 -28.38 -9.75 -0.26
CA ASN A 42 -27.20 -9.02 0.23
C ASN A 42 -26.91 -9.21 1.73
N ILE A 43 -27.25 -10.38 2.29
CA ILE A 43 -26.90 -10.76 3.69
C ILE A 43 -25.39 -10.64 3.95
N ALA A 44 -24.57 -10.97 2.95
CA ALA A 44 -23.11 -10.93 3.07
C ALA A 44 -22.58 -9.53 3.39
N SER A 45 -23.15 -8.47 2.77
CA SER A 45 -22.73 -7.08 3.02
C SER A 45 -23.14 -6.60 4.41
N ILE A 46 -24.32 -7.00 4.89
CA ILE A 46 -24.80 -6.66 6.24
C ILE A 46 -23.96 -7.38 7.28
N ALA A 47 -23.63 -8.66 7.06
CA ALA A 47 -22.70 -9.42 7.91
C ALA A 47 -21.29 -8.81 7.91
N LEU A 48 -20.82 -8.31 6.78
CA LEU A 48 -19.50 -7.68 6.64
C LEU A 48 -19.45 -6.36 7.40
N VAL A 49 -20.42 -5.47 7.21
CA VAL A 49 -20.49 -4.23 7.99
C VAL A 49 -20.62 -4.56 9.47
N ASN A 50 -21.48 -5.50 9.85
CA ASN A 50 -21.58 -5.95 11.22
C ASN A 50 -20.34 -6.70 11.72
N PHE A 51 -19.41 -7.19 10.90
CA PHE A 51 -18.15 -7.73 11.39
C PHE A 51 -17.13 -6.60 11.55
N PHE A 52 -16.98 -5.79 10.50
CA PHE A 52 -15.98 -4.74 10.38
C PHE A 52 -16.27 -3.51 11.24
N LEU A 53 -17.54 -3.16 11.49
CA LEU A 53 -17.95 -2.00 12.29
C LEU A 53 -17.81 -2.22 13.82
N GLY A 54 -17.77 -3.47 14.28
CA GLY A 54 -17.39 -3.83 15.66
C GLY A 54 -15.90 -4.13 15.78
N TRP A 55 -15.28 -4.48 14.66
CA TRP A 55 -13.84 -4.65 14.45
C TRP A 55 -13.12 -3.33 14.10
N THR A 56 -13.82 -2.19 13.98
CA THR A 56 -13.22 -0.94 13.44
C THR A 56 -11.94 -0.52 14.16
N LEU A 57 -11.70 -0.95 15.40
CA LEU A 57 -10.43 -0.78 16.13
C LEU A 57 -9.21 -1.33 15.37
N LEU A 58 -9.35 -2.43 14.63
CA LEU A 58 -8.26 -2.97 13.81
C LEU A 58 -7.98 -2.11 12.58
N GLY A 59 -9.01 -1.48 11.99
CA GLY A 59 -8.85 -0.52 10.89
C GLY A 59 -8.12 0.75 11.33
N TRP A 60 -8.40 1.24 12.54
CA TRP A 60 -7.68 2.37 13.14
C TRP A 60 -6.20 2.06 13.37
N VAL A 61 -5.86 0.86 13.86
CA VAL A 61 -4.45 0.42 14.06
C VAL A 61 -3.71 0.33 12.72
N VAL A 62 -4.33 -0.23 11.68
CA VAL A 62 -3.72 -0.30 10.33
C VAL A 62 -3.49 1.09 9.75
N ALA A 63 -4.44 2.02 9.90
CA ALA A 63 -4.31 3.40 9.45
C ALA A 63 -3.19 4.15 10.20
N LEU A 64 -3.04 3.95 11.52
CA LEU A 64 -1.95 4.54 12.31
C LEU A 64 -0.58 4.01 11.88
N VAL A 65 -0.44 2.70 11.66
CA VAL A 65 0.80 2.11 11.15
C VAL A 65 1.15 2.67 9.77
N TRP A 66 0.17 2.89 8.91
CA TRP A 66 0.38 3.49 7.60
C TRP A 66 0.75 4.98 7.68
N ALA A 67 0.18 5.71 8.64
CA ALA A 67 0.49 7.12 8.87
C ALA A 67 1.91 7.36 9.38
N PHE A 68 2.48 6.43 10.17
CA PHE A 68 3.83 6.56 10.72
C PHE A 68 4.93 5.95 9.85
N LYS A 69 4.59 5.18 8.81
CA LYS A 69 5.57 4.76 7.80
C LYS A 69 5.95 5.97 6.94
N ARG A 70 7.14 6.52 7.19
CA ARG A 70 7.76 7.46 6.23
C ARG A 70 7.95 6.72 4.90
N PRO A 71 7.58 7.32 3.76
CA PRO A 71 8.03 6.78 2.48
C PRO A 71 9.56 6.85 2.49
N GLU A 72 10.22 5.70 2.49
CA GLU A 72 11.60 5.64 2.00
C GLU A 72 11.53 6.19 0.58
N THR A 73 11.93 7.43 0.41
CA THR A 73 12.12 8.06 -0.88
C THR A 73 13.24 7.30 -1.56
N ILE A 74 12.88 6.27 -2.34
CA ILE A 74 13.73 5.79 -3.42
C ILE A 74 13.73 6.93 -4.44
N PRO A 75 14.82 7.69 -4.64
CA PRO A 75 14.85 8.75 -5.63
C PRO A 75 14.89 8.14 -7.04
N ALA A 76 13.72 7.85 -7.59
CA ALA A 76 13.50 7.48 -8.99
C ALA A 76 12.02 7.77 -9.31
N SER A 77 11.63 8.80 -10.06
CA SER A 77 12.20 9.30 -11.30
C SER A 77 11.67 10.71 -11.55
N THR A 78 12.54 11.71 -11.48
CA THR A 78 12.34 12.94 -12.25
C THR A 78 12.93 12.67 -13.63
N PRO A 79 12.19 12.80 -14.74
CA PRO A 79 12.82 12.99 -16.05
C PRO A 79 13.79 14.15 -15.89
N PRO A 80 15.05 14.06 -16.36
CA PRO A 80 16.06 15.08 -16.09
C PRO A 80 15.58 16.44 -16.61
N GLN A 81 15.02 17.25 -15.71
CA GLN A 81 14.79 18.66 -15.91
C GLN A 81 16.16 19.34 -15.73
N PRO A 82 16.52 20.29 -16.61
CA PRO A 82 17.76 21.02 -16.51
C PRO A 82 17.73 21.83 -15.21
N VAL A 83 18.41 21.32 -14.20
CA VAL A 83 18.72 22.05 -12.98
C VAL A 83 19.65 23.17 -13.40
N GLY A 84 19.11 24.39 -13.46
CA GLY A 84 19.86 25.63 -13.48
C GLY A 84 20.53 25.85 -12.13
N ASP A 85 21.51 25.00 -11.82
CA ASP A 85 22.57 25.33 -10.90
C ASP A 85 23.71 25.87 -11.76
N THR A 86 24.22 27.03 -11.38
CA THR A 86 25.47 27.62 -11.88
C THR A 86 26.67 26.72 -11.54
N VAL A 87 26.75 25.59 -12.24
CA VAL A 87 27.98 24.84 -12.49
C VAL A 87 27.98 24.63 -13.99
N ALA A 88 28.88 25.32 -14.70
CA ALA A 88 29.02 25.25 -16.14
C ALA A 88 29.33 23.81 -16.58
N ARG A 89 28.29 23.03 -16.87
CA ARG A 89 28.40 21.76 -17.59
C ARG A 89 28.20 22.07 -19.06
N PRO A 90 29.18 21.78 -19.94
CA PRO A 90 29.03 22.08 -21.35
C PRO A 90 27.88 21.26 -21.92
N GLU A 91 26.94 21.93 -22.60
CA GLU A 91 25.94 21.29 -23.45
C GLU A 91 26.66 20.54 -24.58
N VAL A 92 26.84 19.23 -24.42
CA VAL A 92 27.33 18.37 -25.50
C VAL A 92 26.16 18.16 -26.47
N LYS A 93 26.09 18.99 -27.52
CA LYS A 93 25.23 18.73 -28.69
C LYS A 93 25.65 17.38 -29.27
N VAL A 94 24.81 16.36 -29.09
CA VAL A 94 25.03 15.04 -29.67
C VAL A 94 24.80 15.13 -31.17
N GLN A 95 25.88 15.31 -31.92
CA GLN A 95 25.86 15.30 -33.39
C GLN A 95 25.87 13.84 -33.89
N THR A 96 25.09 13.54 -34.91
CA THR A 96 25.00 12.22 -35.55
C THR A 96 25.51 12.28 -36.99
N LYS A 97 26.10 11.18 -37.46
CA LYS A 97 26.52 10.96 -38.85
C LYS A 97 25.94 9.64 -39.36
N THR A 98 25.63 9.55 -40.64
CA THR A 98 25.13 8.31 -41.23
C THR A 98 26.27 7.33 -41.50
N CYS A 99 26.09 6.07 -41.14
CA CYS A 99 27.05 5.01 -41.39
C CYS A 99 27.11 4.66 -42.89
N PRO A 100 28.28 4.68 -43.57
CA PRO A 100 28.39 4.43 -45.01
C PRO A 100 28.16 2.96 -45.41
N PHE A 101 28.13 2.04 -44.44
CA PHE A 101 28.00 0.60 -44.71
C PHE A 101 26.56 0.10 -44.58
N CYS A 102 25.81 0.61 -43.60
CA CYS A 102 24.44 0.14 -43.31
C CYS A 102 23.39 1.27 -43.37
N ALA A 103 23.79 2.49 -43.70
CA ALA A 103 22.94 3.68 -43.80
C ALA A 103 22.18 4.08 -42.52
N GLU A 104 22.53 3.51 -41.37
CA GLU A 104 21.92 3.84 -40.09
C GLU A 104 22.62 5.03 -39.43
N ASP A 105 21.88 5.84 -38.69
CA ASP A 105 22.43 7.00 -38.00
C ASP A 105 23.18 6.61 -36.72
N VAL A 106 24.44 7.05 -36.64
CA VAL A 106 25.34 6.76 -35.52
C VAL A 106 25.89 8.05 -34.92
N LYS A 107 26.35 8.00 -33.67
CA LYS A 107 26.97 9.17 -33.03
C LYS A 107 28.22 9.60 -33.81
N PHE A 108 28.46 10.90 -33.92
CA PHE A 108 29.61 11.43 -34.66
C PHE A 108 30.95 10.90 -34.12
N GLU A 109 31.03 10.70 -32.79
CA GLU A 109 32.19 10.13 -32.08
C GLU A 109 32.33 8.60 -32.19
N ALA A 110 31.39 7.90 -32.83
CA ALA A 110 31.43 6.44 -32.92
C ALA A 110 32.55 5.96 -33.85
N ILE A 111 33.49 5.20 -33.30
CA ILE A 111 34.56 4.50 -34.05
C ILE A 111 34.04 3.16 -34.61
N LYS A 112 32.95 2.62 -34.06
CA LYS A 112 32.37 1.35 -34.50
C LYS A 112 30.86 1.43 -34.57
N CYS A 113 30.28 0.97 -35.68
CA CYS A 113 28.83 0.95 -35.85
C CYS A 113 28.21 -0.18 -35.01
N LYS A 114 27.21 0.17 -34.19
CA LYS A 114 26.47 -0.82 -33.38
C LYS A 114 25.56 -1.75 -34.19
N HIS A 115 25.22 -1.37 -35.43
CA HIS A 115 24.27 -2.10 -36.26
C HIS A 115 24.95 -3.14 -37.15
N CYS A 116 25.98 -2.73 -37.90
CA CYS A 116 26.70 -3.61 -38.83
C CYS A 116 28.11 -4.01 -38.36
N GLY A 117 28.61 -3.44 -37.27
CA GLY A 117 29.90 -3.81 -36.69
C GLY A 117 31.14 -3.32 -37.46
N SER A 118 30.98 -2.59 -38.56
CA SER A 118 32.09 -2.00 -39.30
C SER A 118 32.73 -0.84 -38.54
N GLU A 119 34.03 -0.63 -38.77
CA GLU A 119 34.78 0.48 -38.20
C GLU A 119 34.55 1.76 -39.01
N LEU A 120 34.38 2.86 -38.30
CA LEU A 120 34.13 4.21 -38.81
C LEU A 120 35.29 5.10 -38.39
N ALA A 121 35.75 5.97 -39.29
CA ALA A 121 36.79 6.93 -38.94
C ALA A 121 36.27 7.91 -37.87
N ALA A 122 37.02 8.08 -36.78
CA ALA A 122 36.85 9.23 -35.89
C ALA A 122 37.17 10.50 -36.68
N SER A 123 36.29 11.50 -36.60
CA SER A 123 36.40 12.75 -37.35
C SER A 123 36.53 13.91 -36.38
#